data_AF-A0A6I5CJ54-F1
#
_entry.id   AF-A0A6I5CJ54-F1
#
_cell.length_a   1.000
_cell.length_b   1.000
_cell.length_c   1.000
_cell.angle_alpha   90.00
_cell.angle_beta   90.00
_cell.angle_gamma   90.00
#
_symmetry.space_group_name_H-M   'P 1'
#
loop_
_entity.id
_entity.type
_entity.pdbx_description
1 polymer ?
#
loop_
_entity_poly.entity_id
_entity_poly.type
_entity_poly.pdbx_seq_one_letter_code
_entity_poly.pdbx_strand_id
1 'polypeptide(L)'
;MLEDLSPLIAATAQWLTVAYPASGGAPACALCEVQARQAVTVAARLRYPTPVDAALVGMAGPGGSGRLDRVTGADGIAAGAPADPAEHAWRTWVVEVVASWAACLLTDPV
;
A
#
# COMPACT_ATOMS: atom_id res chain seq x y z
N MET A 1 -4.56 -0.18 17.89
CA MET A 1 -3.77 0.93 17.30
C MET A 1 -3.07 0.52 16.01
N LEU A 2 -2.14 -0.47 16.00
CA LEU A 2 -1.59 -0.98 14.74
C LEU A 2 -2.49 -2.05 14.09
N GLU A 3 -3.18 -2.86 14.90
CA GLU A 3 -4.08 -3.91 14.42
C GLU A 3 -5.22 -3.36 13.55
N ASP A 4 -5.75 -2.19 13.93
CA ASP A 4 -6.79 -1.48 13.18
C ASP A 4 -6.28 -0.98 11.81
N LEU A 5 -4.97 -0.74 11.68
CA LEU A 5 -4.32 -0.29 10.45
C LEU A 5 -3.73 -1.46 9.64
N SER A 6 -3.71 -2.68 10.17
CA SER A 6 -3.10 -3.85 9.52
C SER A 6 -3.60 -4.10 8.10
N PRO A 7 -4.92 -4.04 7.80
CA PRO A 7 -5.41 -4.25 6.43
C PRO A 7 -4.90 -3.19 5.45
N LEU A 8 -4.89 -1.92 5.87
CA LEU A 8 -4.36 -0.81 5.06
C LEU A 8 -2.85 -0.95 4.85
N ILE A 9 -2.10 -1.31 5.89
CA ILE A 9 -0.64 -1.50 5.81
C ILE A 9 -0.33 -2.63 4.83
N ALA A 10 -1.03 -3.76 4.92
CA ALA A 10 -0.85 -4.89 4.03
C ALA A 10 -1.20 -4.52 2.58
N ALA A 11 -2.37 -3.92 2.36
CA ALA A 11 -2.84 -3.53 1.04
C ALA A 11 -1.93 -2.49 0.37
N THR A 12 -1.49 -1.47 1.12
CA THR A 12 -0.65 -0.40 0.57
C THR A 12 0.78 -0.88 0.30
N ALA A 13 1.33 -1.78 1.13
CA ALA A 13 2.61 -2.40 0.86
C ALA A 13 2.58 -3.30 -0.38
N GLN A 14 1.50 -4.10 -0.52
CA GLN A 14 1.25 -4.90 -1.72
C GLN A 14 1.08 -4.03 -2.97
N TRP A 15 0.37 -2.90 -2.85
CA TRP A 15 0.23 -1.96 -3.95
C TRP A 15 1.60 -1.45 -4.44
N LEU A 16 2.48 -1.05 -3.51
CA LEU A 16 3.81 -0.55 -3.86
C LEU A 16 4.67 -1.59 -4.57
N THR A 17 4.66 -2.84 -4.11
CA THR A 17 5.49 -3.89 -4.74
C THR A 17 4.97 -4.32 -6.11
N VAL A 18 3.66 -4.20 -6.36
CA VAL A 18 3.06 -4.41 -7.68
C VAL A 18 3.36 -3.25 -8.62
N ALA A 19 3.26 -2.00 -8.14
CA ALA A 19 3.51 -0.81 -8.94
C ALA A 19 5.01 -0.60 -9.25
N TYR A 20 5.89 -0.97 -8.32
CA TYR A 20 7.34 -0.82 -8.41
C TYR A 20 8.05 -2.14 -8.10
N PRO A 21 7.99 -3.11 -9.03
CA PRO A 21 8.58 -4.43 -8.81
C PRO A 21 10.11 -4.33 -8.72
N ALA A 22 10.70 -5.18 -7.86
CA ALA A 22 12.14 -5.25 -7.72
C ALA A 22 12.81 -5.70 -9.02
N SER A 23 13.87 -4.99 -9.44
CA SER A 23 14.73 -5.42 -10.55
C SER A 23 15.80 -6.39 -10.01
N GLY A 24 15.47 -7.66 -9.83
CA GLY A 24 16.43 -8.66 -9.33
C GLY A 24 15.82 -10.04 -9.08
N GLY A 25 16.63 -10.92 -8.46
CA GLY A 25 16.18 -12.25 -8.05
C GLY A 25 15.41 -12.26 -6.72
N ALA A 26 15.06 -13.45 -6.24
CA ALA A 26 14.33 -13.65 -4.98
C ALA A 26 14.77 -12.79 -3.78
N PRO A 27 16.08 -12.58 -3.49
CA PRO A 27 16.49 -11.71 -2.38
C PRO A 27 16.11 -10.23 -2.59
N ALA A 28 16.14 -9.73 -3.83
CA ALA A 28 15.74 -8.35 -4.14
C ALA A 28 14.22 -8.17 -3.97
N CYS A 29 13.43 -9.17 -4.38
CA CYS A 29 11.99 -9.17 -4.15
C CYS A 29 11.66 -9.19 -2.65
N ALA A 30 12.31 -10.06 -1.88
CA ALA A 30 12.09 -10.15 -0.44
C ALA A 30 12.46 -8.84 0.29
N LEU A 31 13.58 -8.21 -0.10
CA LEU A 31 13.96 -6.91 0.43
C LEU A 31 12.93 -5.83 0.10
N CYS A 32 12.49 -5.78 -1.17
CA CYS A 32 11.47 -4.83 -1.63
C CYS A 32 10.17 -4.96 -0.82
N GLU A 33 9.67 -6.18 -0.60
CA GLU A 33 8.48 -6.42 0.21
C GLU A 33 8.64 -5.95 1.66
N VAL A 34 9.77 -6.24 2.28
CA VAL A 34 10.06 -5.82 3.67
C VAL A 34 10.17 -4.30 3.76
N GLN A 35 10.91 -3.67 2.85
CA GLN A 35 11.07 -2.21 2.81
C GLN A 35 9.74 -1.49 2.58
N ALA A 36 8.93 -1.97 1.63
CA ALA A 36 7.60 -1.44 1.39
C ALA A 36 6.72 -1.52 2.66
N ARG A 37 6.72 -2.66 3.35
CA ARG A 37 5.96 -2.83 4.59
C ARG A 37 6.44 -1.92 5.72
N GLN A 38 7.75 -1.75 5.85
CA GLN A 38 8.35 -0.84 6.84
C GLN A 38 7.98 0.62 6.55
N ALA A 39 8.18 1.09 5.31
CA ALA A 39 7.86 2.45 4.89
C ALA A 39 6.38 2.78 5.07
N VAL A 40 5.49 1.86 4.67
CA VAL A 40 4.04 2.01 4.85
C VAL A 40 3.66 2.04 6.33
N THR A 41 4.30 1.24 7.17
CA THR A 41 4.05 1.27 8.63
C THR A 41 4.42 2.63 9.22
N VAL A 42 5.57 3.19 8.83
CA VAL A 42 6.00 4.53 9.27
C VAL A 42 5.03 5.59 8.77
N ALA A 43 4.71 5.59 7.49
CA ALA A 43 3.77 6.53 6.89
C ALA A 43 2.37 6.47 7.52
N ALA A 44 1.86 5.27 7.80
CA ALA A 44 0.58 5.08 8.46
C ALA A 44 0.57 5.65 9.88
N ARG A 45 1.65 5.44 10.65
CA ARG A 45 1.80 6.01 12.00
C ARG A 45 1.88 7.54 11.99
N LEU A 46 2.56 8.12 11.00
CA LEU A 46 2.63 9.57 10.83
C LEU A 46 1.26 10.15 10.45
N ARG A 47 0.46 9.43 9.65
CA ARG A 47 -0.84 9.89 9.16
C ARG A 47 -1.97 9.71 10.18
N TYR A 48 -1.93 8.62 10.96
CA TYR A 48 -2.96 8.24 11.92
C TYR A 48 -2.33 8.09 13.32
N PRO A 49 -1.89 9.19 13.95
CA PRO A 49 -1.15 9.15 15.21
C PRO A 49 -2.01 8.73 16.40
N THR A 50 -3.35 8.84 16.32
CA THR A 50 -4.27 8.51 17.41
C THR A 50 -5.16 7.31 17.08
N PRO A 51 -5.70 6.62 18.12
CA PRO A 51 -6.71 5.58 17.92
C PRO A 51 -7.99 6.09 17.24
N VAL A 52 -8.35 7.37 17.46
CA VAL A 52 -9.53 7.98 16.82
C VAL A 52 -9.32 8.08 15.31
N ASP A 53 -8.12 8.45 14.87
CA ASP A 53 -7.81 8.54 13.43
C ASP A 53 -7.89 7.15 12.76
N ALA A 54 -7.42 6.11 13.43
CA ALA A 54 -7.52 4.73 12.96
C ALA A 54 -8.98 4.22 12.92
N ALA A 55 -9.81 4.59 13.90
CA ALA A 55 -11.23 4.27 13.88
C ALA A 55 -11.97 4.99 12.74
N LEU A 56 -11.66 6.27 12.51
CA LEU A 56 -12.25 7.06 11.43
C LEU A 56 -11.93 6.48 10.05
N VAL A 57 -10.70 6.02 9.80
CA VAL A 57 -10.35 5.40 8.50
C VAL A 57 -11.08 4.07 8.30
N GLY A 58 -11.27 3.28 9.36
CA GLY A 58 -12.07 2.06 9.30
C GLY A 58 -13.54 2.31 8.98
N MET A 59 -14.11 3.44 9.43
CA MET A 59 -15.51 3.81 9.15
C MET A 59 -15.71 4.48 7.80
N ALA A 60 -14.82 5.40 7.41
CA ALA A 60 -14.93 6.14 6.14
C ALA A 60 -14.56 5.28 4.93
N GLY A 61 -13.79 4.23 5.16
CA GLY A 61 -13.23 3.41 4.11
C GLY A 61 -11.96 4.04 3.53
N PRO A 62 -10.92 3.24 3.27
CA PRO A 62 -9.77 3.64 2.47
C PRO A 62 -10.17 3.97 1.02
N GLY A 63 -9.51 4.97 0.43
CA GLY A 63 -9.89 5.54 -0.88
C GLY A 63 -9.66 4.63 -2.10
N GLY A 64 -8.99 3.50 -1.92
CA GLY A 64 -8.72 2.49 -2.95
C GLY A 64 -7.55 2.82 -3.89
N SER A 65 -7.13 1.82 -4.69
CA SER A 65 -5.95 1.92 -5.57
C SER A 65 -6.20 2.62 -6.90
N GLY A 66 -7.45 2.73 -7.37
CA GLY A 66 -7.74 3.06 -8.78
C GLY A 66 -7.18 4.39 -9.30
N ARG A 67 -7.03 5.42 -8.44
CA ARG A 67 -6.36 6.67 -8.86
C ARG A 67 -4.85 6.47 -9.00
N LEU A 68 -4.26 5.76 -8.04
CA LEU A 68 -2.84 5.47 -8.06
C LEU A 68 -2.48 4.56 -9.24
N ASP A 69 -3.31 3.54 -9.51
CA ASP A 69 -3.14 2.63 -10.64
C ASP A 69 -3.09 3.39 -11.97
N ARG A 70 -3.91 4.43 -12.13
CA ARG A 70 -3.89 5.30 -13.30
C ARG A 70 -2.62 6.14 -13.41
N VAL A 71 -2.14 6.66 -12.28
CA VAL A 71 -0.94 7.51 -12.25
C VAL A 71 0.32 6.69 -12.52
N THR A 72 0.39 5.45 -12.04
CA THR A 72 1.53 4.54 -12.25
C THR A 72 1.42 3.72 -13.53
N GLY A 73 0.30 3.77 -14.24
CA GLY A 73 0.03 2.93 -15.42
C GLY A 73 -0.27 1.46 -15.07
N ALA A 74 -0.52 1.16 -13.80
CA ALA A 74 -0.87 -0.17 -13.30
C ALA A 74 -2.34 -0.57 -13.53
N ASP A 75 -3.19 0.31 -14.10
CA ASP A 75 -4.60 0.03 -14.45
C ASP A 75 -4.76 -1.27 -15.27
N GLY A 76 -3.79 -1.59 -16.13
CA GLY A 76 -3.80 -2.80 -16.96
C GLY A 76 -3.53 -4.11 -16.20
N ILE A 77 -2.95 -4.06 -15.00
CA ILE A 77 -2.64 -5.24 -14.19
C ILE A 77 -3.93 -5.89 -13.65
N ALA A 78 -4.98 -5.10 -13.42
CA ALA A 78 -6.27 -5.60 -12.92
C ALA A 78 -7.23 -6.10 -14.03
N ALA A 79 -6.98 -5.77 -15.30
CA ALA A 79 -7.91 -6.01 -16.40
C ALA A 79 -7.76 -7.38 -17.09
N GLY A 80 -6.70 -8.14 -16.79
CA GLY A 80 -6.30 -9.33 -17.55
C GLY A 80 -6.77 -10.69 -17.03
N ALA A 81 -7.27 -10.80 -15.81
CA ALA A 81 -7.64 -12.08 -15.19
C ALA A 81 -9.00 -11.98 -14.49
N PRO A 82 -9.81 -13.07 -14.44
CA PRO A 82 -10.94 -13.14 -13.53
C PRO A 82 -10.39 -13.08 -12.11
N ALA A 83 -10.38 -11.88 -11.54
CA ALA A 83 -9.77 -11.63 -10.24
C ALA A 83 -10.54 -12.38 -9.15
N ASP A 84 -9.80 -13.11 -8.30
CA ASP A 84 -10.32 -13.66 -7.06
C ASP A 84 -10.98 -12.52 -6.25
N PRO A 85 -12.15 -12.73 -5.61
CA PRO A 85 -12.71 -11.76 -4.65
C PRO A 85 -11.68 -11.20 -3.66
N ALA A 86 -10.71 -12.01 -3.21
CA ALA A 86 -9.61 -11.58 -2.37
C ALA A 86 -8.64 -10.61 -3.08
N GLU A 87 -8.42 -10.80 -4.38
CA GLU A 87 -7.57 -9.95 -5.23
C GLU A 87 -8.19 -8.58 -5.51
N HIS A 88 -9.53 -8.48 -5.47
CA HIS A 88 -10.22 -7.18 -5.51
C HIS A 88 -10.34 -6.54 -4.12
N ALA A 89 -10.46 -7.35 -3.05
CA ALA A 89 -10.68 -6.85 -1.70
C ALA A 89 -9.52 -6.00 -1.17
N TRP A 90 -8.26 -6.39 -1.40
CA TRP A 90 -7.13 -5.59 -0.90
C TRP A 90 -7.01 -4.23 -1.61
N ARG A 91 -7.44 -4.13 -2.88
CA ARG A 91 -7.35 -2.89 -3.66
C ARG A 91 -8.22 -1.76 -3.09
N THR A 92 -9.31 -2.09 -2.40
CA THR A 92 -10.13 -1.08 -1.71
C THR A 92 -9.42 -0.54 -0.47
N TRP A 93 -8.48 -1.29 0.11
CA TRP A 93 -7.77 -0.93 1.33
C TRP A 93 -6.57 0.00 1.15
N VAL A 94 -6.24 0.37 -0.09
CA VAL A 94 -5.11 1.25 -0.39
C VAL A 94 -5.43 2.69 -0.02
N VAL A 95 -4.49 3.35 0.68
CA VAL A 95 -4.58 4.79 0.96
C VAL A 95 -3.46 5.53 0.26
N GLU A 96 -3.88 6.42 -0.65
CA GLU A 96 -2.98 7.22 -1.46
C GLU A 96 -2.00 8.08 -0.65
N VAL A 97 -2.45 8.78 0.38
CA VAL A 97 -1.54 9.61 1.19
C VAL A 97 -0.45 8.76 1.84
N VAL A 98 -0.80 7.57 2.33
CA VAL A 98 0.16 6.63 2.92
C VAL A 98 1.08 6.07 1.85
N ALA A 99 0.56 5.73 0.67
CA ALA A 99 1.36 5.26 -0.46
C ALA A 99 2.38 6.32 -0.93
N SER A 100 1.97 7.58 -1.06
CA SER A 100 2.84 8.69 -1.45
C SER A 100 3.93 8.95 -0.41
N TRP A 101 3.59 8.97 0.88
CA TRP A 101 4.58 9.14 1.94
C TRP A 101 5.56 7.97 2.03
N ALA A 102 5.08 6.74 1.89
CA ALA A 102 5.92 5.56 1.84
C ALA A 102 6.86 5.57 0.63
N ALA A 103 6.38 5.99 -0.55
CA ALA A 103 7.23 6.18 -1.72
C ALA A 103 8.35 7.19 -1.45
N CYS A 104 8.03 8.34 -0.84
CA CYS A 104 9.04 9.32 -0.44
C CYS A 104 10.09 8.71 0.50
N LEU A 105 9.66 7.97 1.54
CA LEU A 105 10.55 7.30 2.50
C LEU A 105 11.47 6.25 1.84
N LEU A 106 11.01 5.58 0.78
CA LEU A 106 11.81 4.59 0.04
C LEU A 106 12.82 5.24 -0.91
N THR A 107 12.52 6.44 -1.40
CA THR A 107 13.38 7.18 -2.33
C THR A 107 14.36 8.12 -1.65
N ASP A 108 14.24 8.33 -0.33
CA ASP A 108 15.13 9.19 0.43
C ASP A 108 16.50 8.52 0.63
N PRO A 109 17.59 9.05 0.02
CA PRO A 109 18.92 8.52 0.24
C PRO A 109 19.42 8.95 1.62
N VAL A 110 19.51 8.00 2.56
CA VAL A 110 20.27 8.16 3.81
C VAL A 110 21.76 8.03 3.60
#